data_AF-A0AAJ0X917-F1
#
_entry.id   AF-A0AAJ0X917-F1
#
_cell.length_a   1.000
_cell.length_b   1.000
_cell.length_c   1.000
_cell.angle_alpha   90.00
_cell.angle_beta   90.00
_cell.angle_gamma   90.00
#
_symmetry.space_group_name_H-M   'P 1'
#
loop_
_entity.id
_entity.type
_entity.pdbx_description
1 polymer ?
#
loop_
_entity_poly.entity_id
_entity_poly.type
_entity_poly.pdbx_seq_one_letter_code
_entity_poly.pdbx_strand_id
1 'polypeptide(L)'
;MAARQGLRVARRPAVSPTDGVCPASRPTAASSWAACARLVSAAVPRAQVVSGWDLANWRPKPAQRAAPSGSVYWLDALEATPQALGKLAAEGLWPDPCDAPQRRPEGFNRFTFAVWP
;
A
#
# COMPACT_ATOMS: atom_id res chain seq x y z
N MET A 1 -13.55 -16.29 -22.46
CA MET A 1 -12.79 -16.43 -21.19
C MET A 1 -12.26 -15.05 -20.80
N ALA A 2 -12.88 -14.37 -19.84
CA ALA A 2 -12.38 -13.09 -19.36
C ALA A 2 -11.16 -13.35 -18.47
N ALA A 3 -9.98 -12.98 -18.93
CA ALA A 3 -8.76 -13.06 -18.13
C ALA A 3 -8.98 -12.22 -16.86
N ARG A 4 -9.12 -12.91 -15.72
CA ARG A 4 -9.15 -12.31 -14.39
C ARG A 4 -7.72 -11.85 -14.09
N GLN A 5 -7.34 -10.74 -14.69
CA GLN A 5 -5.99 -10.19 -14.55
C GLN A 5 -5.87 -9.67 -13.12
N GLY A 6 -5.36 -10.54 -12.26
CA GLY A 6 -5.10 -10.16 -10.91
C GLY A 6 -3.78 -9.39 -10.81
N LEU A 7 -3.70 -8.50 -9.83
CA LEU A 7 -2.54 -7.64 -9.60
C LEU A 7 -1.75 -8.10 -8.38
N ARG A 8 -0.47 -8.41 -8.59
CA ARG A 8 0.53 -8.69 -7.58
C ARG A 8 1.20 -7.39 -7.17
N VAL A 9 1.15 -7.05 -5.88
CA VAL A 9 1.79 -5.86 -5.33
C VAL A 9 2.95 -6.27 -4.42
N ALA A 10 4.19 -6.04 -4.84
CA ALA A 10 5.38 -6.26 -4.00
C ALA A 10 5.73 -4.97 -3.23
N ARG A 11 5.76 -5.00 -1.89
CA ARG A 11 5.95 -3.80 -1.06
C ARG A 11 7.38 -3.62 -0.51
N ARG A 12 7.78 -2.36 -0.31
CA ARG A 12 8.78 -1.90 0.67
C ARG A 12 8.14 -1.74 2.06
N PRO A 13 8.90 -1.50 3.16
CA PRO A 13 8.32 -1.32 4.48
C PRO A 13 7.18 -0.31 4.42
N ALA A 14 6.00 -0.73 4.87
CA ALA A 14 4.78 0.07 4.77
C ALA A 14 4.29 0.38 6.17
N VAL A 15 4.36 1.64 6.59
CA VAL A 15 3.75 2.09 7.85
C VAL A 15 2.24 1.98 7.66
N SER A 16 1.63 1.01 8.35
CA SER A 16 0.20 0.78 8.23
C SER A 16 -0.54 1.83 9.06
N PRO A 17 -1.41 2.68 8.49
CA PRO A 17 -2.66 2.96 9.16
C PRO A 17 -3.47 1.65 9.11
N THR A 18 -4.25 1.37 10.14
CA THR A 18 -4.73 0.02 10.44
C THR A 18 -5.70 -0.58 9.40
N ASP A 19 -6.15 0.12 8.35
CA ASP A 19 -7.23 -0.36 7.46
C ASP A 19 -7.03 -0.01 5.97
N GLY A 20 -5.94 -0.48 5.37
CA GLY A 20 -5.56 -0.14 3.98
C GLY A 20 -5.88 -1.18 2.91
N VAL A 21 -6.87 -2.06 3.12
CA VAL A 21 -7.46 -2.90 2.07
C VAL A 21 -8.95 -2.73 2.20
N CYS A 22 -9.62 -2.31 1.12
CA CYS A 22 -11.07 -2.24 1.09
C CYS A 22 -11.64 -3.61 1.53
N PRO A 23 -12.47 -3.69 2.58
CA PRO A 23 -13.25 -4.89 2.82
C PRO A 23 -14.07 -5.18 1.57
N ALA A 24 -14.22 -6.46 1.22
CA ALA A 24 -14.73 -6.97 -0.06
C ALA A 24 -16.19 -6.55 -0.43
N SER A 25 -16.79 -5.60 0.27
CA SER A 25 -18.05 -4.95 -0.10
C SER A 25 -17.82 -3.93 -1.22
N ARG A 26 -18.70 -3.95 -2.24
CA ARG A 26 -18.79 -2.92 -3.28
C ARG A 26 -18.62 -1.51 -2.69
N PRO A 27 -17.82 -0.62 -3.29
CA PRO A 27 -17.79 0.77 -2.86
C PRO A 27 -19.14 1.42 -3.14
N THR A 28 -19.88 1.75 -2.08
CA THR A 28 -20.90 2.79 -2.12
C THR A 28 -20.19 4.13 -2.26
N ALA A 29 -19.99 4.58 -3.50
CA ALA A 29 -19.85 5.95 -4.01
C ALA A 29 -18.97 7.02 -3.28
N ALA A 30 -18.25 6.69 -2.21
CA ALA A 30 -17.55 7.69 -1.39
C ALA A 30 -16.20 7.19 -0.88
N SER A 31 -15.38 6.64 -1.77
CA SER A 31 -14.00 6.31 -1.45
C SER A 31 -13.04 7.20 -2.21
N SER A 32 -12.20 7.94 -1.50
CA SER A 32 -11.19 8.86 -2.05
C SER A 32 -10.01 8.15 -2.74
N TRP A 33 -10.02 6.82 -2.82
CA TRP A 33 -8.95 6.06 -3.46
C TRP A 33 -9.07 6.12 -5.00
N ALA A 34 -7.93 6.06 -5.68
CA ALA A 34 -7.86 6.13 -7.14
C ALA A 34 -8.06 4.77 -7.85
N ALA A 35 -7.92 3.65 -7.12
CA ALA A 35 -8.16 2.29 -7.58
C ALA A 35 -8.73 1.41 -6.46
N CYS A 36 -9.65 0.48 -6.77
CA CYS A 36 -9.95 -0.61 -5.84
C CYS A 36 -10.00 -1.97 -6.47
N ALA A 37 -9.86 -2.94 -5.58
CA ALA A 37 -9.80 -4.34 -5.92
C ALA A 37 -10.19 -5.14 -4.69
N ARG A 38 -10.54 -6.40 -4.93
CA ARG A 38 -10.77 -7.40 -3.91
C ARG A 38 -9.45 -8.10 -3.57
N LEU A 39 -9.05 -8.09 -2.31
CA LEU A 39 -7.91 -8.90 -1.85
C LEU A 39 -8.28 -10.39 -1.86
N VAL A 40 -7.52 -11.19 -2.59
CA VAL A 40 -7.70 -12.64 -2.69
C VAL A 40 -6.79 -13.38 -1.71
N SER A 41 -5.53 -12.98 -1.66
CA SER A 41 -4.50 -13.61 -0.84
C SER A 41 -3.40 -12.61 -0.52
N ALA A 42 -2.63 -12.88 0.53
CA ALA A 42 -1.44 -12.12 0.86
C ALA A 42 -0.35 -13.03 1.43
N ALA A 43 0.88 -12.86 0.96
CA ALA A 43 2.08 -13.47 1.52
C ALA A 43 2.88 -12.38 2.21
N VAL A 44 2.65 -12.24 3.52
CA VAL A 44 3.21 -11.18 4.36
C VAL A 44 4.00 -11.84 5.49
N PRO A 45 5.34 -11.72 5.50
CA PRO A 45 6.15 -12.16 6.62
C PRO A 45 5.79 -11.40 7.91
N ARG A 46 6.37 -11.81 9.04
CA ARG A 46 6.15 -11.16 10.34
C ARG A 46 6.34 -9.64 10.23
N ALA A 47 5.35 -8.89 10.72
CA ALA A 47 5.41 -7.43 10.78
C ALA A 47 6.68 -6.96 11.52
N GLN A 48 7.37 -5.98 10.96
CA GLN A 48 8.55 -5.37 11.54
C GLN A 48 8.17 -4.09 12.28
N VAL A 49 8.81 -3.82 13.41
CA VAL A 49 8.68 -2.52 14.09
C VAL A 49 9.83 -1.64 13.63
N VAL A 50 9.51 -0.53 12.99
CA VAL A 50 10.50 0.41 12.47
C VAL A 50 10.35 1.74 13.20
N SER A 51 11.45 2.21 13.78
CA SER A 51 11.60 3.55 14.33
C SER A 51 12.72 4.26 13.55
N GLY A 52 13.37 5.25 14.15
CA GLY A 52 14.50 5.98 13.60
C GLY A 52 14.84 7.15 14.51
N TRP A 53 15.91 7.84 14.21
CA TRP A 53 16.28 9.07 14.91
C TRP A 53 15.89 10.28 14.07
N ASP A 54 15.16 11.23 14.65
CA ASP A 54 14.88 12.52 14.06
C ASP A 54 16.04 13.46 14.40
N LEU A 55 16.94 13.68 13.44
CA LEU A 55 18.10 14.56 13.61
C LEU A 55 17.70 16.04 13.70
N ALA A 56 16.56 16.44 13.12
CA ALA A 56 16.12 17.84 13.17
C ALA A 56 15.63 18.22 14.57
N ASN A 57 14.94 17.29 15.25
CA ASN A 57 14.38 17.49 16.58
C ASN A 57 15.14 16.75 17.69
N TRP A 58 16.26 16.09 17.36
CA TRP A 58 17.09 15.31 18.29
C TRP A 58 16.31 14.32 19.16
N ARG A 59 15.33 13.62 18.58
CA ARG A 59 14.44 12.72 19.32
C ARG A 59 14.17 11.43 18.56
N PRO A 60 13.77 10.35 19.25
CA PRO A 60 13.32 9.14 18.58
C PRO A 60 12.03 9.39 17.79
N LYS A 61 11.95 8.83 16.59
CA LYS A 61 10.73 8.80 15.77
C LYS A 61 9.74 7.79 16.34
N PRO A 62 8.42 8.04 16.25
CA PRO A 62 7.43 7.05 16.66
C PRO A 62 7.68 5.69 16.02
N ALA A 63 7.70 4.65 16.85
CA ALA A 63 7.83 3.27 16.40
C ALA A 63 6.54 2.85 15.70
N GLN A 64 6.66 2.32 14.49
CA GLN A 64 5.52 1.97 13.65
C GLN A 64 5.64 0.52 13.20
N ARG A 65 4.51 -0.20 13.23
CA ARG A 65 4.44 -1.53 12.62
C ARG A 65 4.39 -1.38 11.11
N ALA A 66 5.27 -2.11 10.44
CA ALA A 66 5.38 -2.10 9.01
C ALA A 66 5.34 -3.51 8.41
N ALA A 67 4.66 -3.66 7.27
CA ALA A 67 4.76 -4.86 6.45
C ALA A 67 6.18 -4.94 5.89
N PRO A 68 6.90 -6.05 6.02
CA PRO A 68 8.29 -6.14 5.58
C PRO A 68 8.42 -6.09 4.06
N SER A 69 9.62 -5.74 3.58
CA SER A 69 9.95 -5.82 2.16
C SER A 69 9.68 -7.20 1.58
N GLY A 70 9.17 -7.26 0.36
CA GLY A 70 8.85 -8.53 -0.32
C GLY A 70 7.48 -9.10 0.05
N SER A 71 6.70 -8.39 0.87
CA SER A 71 5.28 -8.71 1.07
C SER A 71 4.53 -8.62 -0.26
N VAL A 72 3.72 -9.63 -0.56
CA VAL A 72 2.96 -9.76 -1.81
C VAL A 72 1.46 -9.79 -1.52
N TYR A 73 0.69 -8.98 -2.26
CA TYR A 73 -0.76 -8.98 -2.20
C TYR A 73 -1.31 -9.37 -3.57
N TRP A 74 -2.23 -10.33 -3.60
CA TRP A 74 -2.96 -10.74 -4.80
C TRP A 74 -4.34 -10.10 -4.79
N LEU A 75 -4.58 -9.25 -5.79
CA LEU A 75 -5.83 -8.53 -5.96
C LEU A 75 -6.59 -9.07 -7.18
N ASP A 76 -7.92 -9.09 -7.10
CA ASP A 76 -8.86 -9.45 -8.17
C ASP A 76 -9.94 -8.37 -8.32
N ALA A 77 -10.67 -8.36 -9.43
CA ALA A 77 -11.66 -7.32 -9.75
C ALA A 77 -11.10 -5.90 -9.57
N LEU A 78 -9.91 -5.65 -10.14
CA LEU A 78 -9.29 -4.34 -10.10
C LEU A 78 -10.06 -3.36 -10.99
N GLU A 79 -10.70 -2.38 -10.36
CA GLU A 79 -11.36 -1.25 -11.00
C GLU A 79 -10.45 -0.02 -10.86
N ALA A 80 -9.75 0.31 -11.95
CA ALA A 80 -8.85 1.46 -12.00
C ALA A 80 -8.63 1.92 -13.45
N THR A 81 -8.42 3.22 -13.64
CA THR A 81 -7.91 3.74 -14.91
C THR A 81 -6.39 3.54 -14.99
N PRO A 82 -5.82 3.36 -16.19
CA PRO A 82 -4.36 3.28 -16.35
C PRO A 82 -3.62 4.49 -15.75
N GLN A 83 -4.23 5.67 -15.83
CA GLN A 83 -3.72 6.92 -15.25
C GLN A 83 -3.71 6.85 -13.72
N ALA A 84 -4.77 6.32 -13.10
CA ALA A 84 -4.83 6.12 -11.66
C ALA A 84 -3.77 5.11 -11.18
N LEU A 85 -3.57 4.01 -11.92
CA LEU A 85 -2.51 3.04 -11.61
C LEU A 85 -1.12 3.66 -11.77
N GLY A 86 -0.90 4.43 -12.83
CA GLY A 86 0.35 5.18 -13.04
C GLY A 86 0.64 6.16 -11.91
N LYS A 87 -0.38 6.91 -11.48
CA LYS A 87 -0.29 7.80 -10.31
C LYS A 87 0.07 7.02 -9.05
N LEU A 88 -0.62 5.90 -8.78
CA LEU A 88 -0.37 5.08 -7.60
C LEU A 88 1.06 4.50 -7.59
N ALA A 89 1.56 4.06 -8.74
CA ALA A 89 2.94 3.58 -8.88
C ALA A 89 3.97 4.71 -8.66
N ALA A 90 3.69 5.91 -9.17
CA ALA A 90 4.56 7.07 -9.04
C ALA A 90 4.58 7.67 -7.62
N GLU A 91 3.44 7.67 -6.93
CA GLU A 91 3.27 8.35 -5.65
C GLU A 91 3.37 7.43 -4.43
N GLY A 92 3.07 6.14 -4.60
CA GLY A 92 3.01 5.14 -3.53
C GLY A 92 1.63 5.03 -2.87
N LEU A 93 1.49 4.07 -1.94
CA LEU A 93 0.26 3.84 -1.17
C LEU A 93 0.18 4.77 0.04
N TRP A 94 -0.13 6.05 -0.18
CA TRP A 94 -0.30 7.03 0.88
C TRP A 94 -1.77 7.45 1.02
N PRO A 95 -2.31 7.54 2.25
CA PRO A 95 -3.59 8.20 2.47
C PRO A 95 -3.47 9.72 2.23
N ASP A 96 -4.61 10.34 1.93
CA ASP A 96 -4.76 11.79 1.86
C ASP A 96 -5.83 12.23 2.88
N PRO A 97 -5.48 12.97 3.95
CA PRO A 97 -4.16 13.49 4.27
C PRO A 97 -3.14 12.41 4.70
N CYS A 98 -1.85 12.69 4.52
CA CYS A 98 -0.78 11.75 4.85
C CYS A 98 -0.48 11.74 6.35
N ASP A 99 -0.70 10.60 7.01
CA ASP A 99 -0.49 10.43 8.45
C ASP A 99 0.99 10.40 8.89
N ALA A 100 1.92 10.24 7.96
CA ALA A 100 3.35 10.12 8.25
C ALA A 100 4.23 10.76 7.16
N PRO A 101 4.18 12.10 6.99
CA PRO A 101 4.83 12.78 5.86
C PRO A 101 6.36 12.61 5.85
N GLN A 102 6.99 12.44 7.02
CA GLN A 102 8.44 12.21 7.14
C GLN A 102 8.87 10.83 6.62
N ARG A 103 7.95 9.85 6.55
CA ARG A 103 8.26 8.50 6.07
C ARG A 103 8.22 8.39 4.55
N ARG A 104 7.57 9.34 3.87
CA ARG A 104 7.54 9.42 2.41
C ARG A 104 8.93 9.61 1.77
N PRO A 105 9.78 10.57 2.20
CA PRO A 105 11.14 10.69 1.68
C PRO A 105 12.05 9.52 2.07
N GLU A 106 11.76 8.81 3.16
CA GLU A 106 12.49 7.59 3.56
C GLU A 106 12.21 6.39 2.61
N GLY A 107 11.21 6.49 1.73
CA GLY A 107 10.92 5.48 0.72
C GLY A 107 9.95 4.38 1.15
N PHE A 108 9.18 4.61 2.22
CA PHE A 108 8.10 3.72 2.65
C PHE A 108 6.93 3.73 1.64
N ASN A 109 6.05 2.73 1.74
CA ASN A 109 4.82 2.61 0.93
C ASN A 109 5.04 2.58 -0.60
N ARG A 110 6.27 2.26 -1.04
CA ARG A 110 6.59 1.98 -2.43
C ARG A 110 6.24 0.54 -2.78
N PHE A 111 5.77 0.33 -4.00
CA PHE A 111 5.42 -0.98 -4.49
C PHE A 111 5.59 -1.10 -6.00
N THR A 112 5.50 -2.33 -6.50
CA THR A 112 5.47 -2.64 -7.94
C THR A 112 4.29 -3.52 -8.27
N PHE A 113 3.70 -3.28 -9.44
CA PHE A 113 2.63 -4.09 -10.01
C PHE A 113 3.19 -5.22 -10.87
N ALA A 114 2.56 -6.39 -10.79
CA ALA A 114 2.76 -7.47 -11.74
C ALA A 114 1.43 -8.21 -11.97
N VAL A 115 1.27 -8.83 -13.14
CA VAL A 115 0.09 -9.65 -13.43
C VAL A 115 0.25 -11.03 -12.80
N TRP A 116 -0.81 -11.62 -12.28
CA TRP A 116 -0.84 -13.03 -11.85
C TRP A 116 -1.93 -13.83 -12.60
N PRO A 117 -1.64 -15.10 -12.96
CA PRO A 117 -2.51 -15.95 -13.78
C PRO A 117 -3.63 -16.63 -12.99
#